data_AF-A0A1H8EVU0-F1
#
_entry.id   AF-A0A1H8EVU0-F1
#
_cell.length_a   1.000
_cell.length_b   1.000
_cell.length_c   1.000
_cell.angle_alpha   90.00
_cell.angle_beta   90.00
_cell.angle_gamma   90.00
#
_symmetry.space_group_name_H-M   'P 1'
#
loop_
_entity.id
_entity.type
_entity.pdbx_description
1 polymer ?
#
loop_
_entity_poly.entity_id
_entity_poly.type
_entity_poly.pdbx_seq_one_letter_code
_entity_poly.pdbx_strand_id
1 'polypeptide(L)'
;MPNDNLISVAVAPTAMDAIQQAITTIKTHLPFLLKLSPDEKRIYARMGDKSLPFVDKALGYAETNPHLVPPYLQVMEFKKDMELVKSLTRSSSL
;
A
#
# COMPACT_ATOMS: atom_id res chain seq x y z
N MET A 1 -13.54 -37.40 8.30
CA MET A 1 -14.67 -36.76 9.00
C MET A 1 -14.61 -35.27 8.67
N PRO A 2 -15.63 -34.65 8.03
CA PRO A 2 -15.45 -33.33 7.42
C PRO A 2 -16.13 -32.20 8.20
N ASN A 3 -15.99 -32.12 9.53
CA ASN A 3 -16.57 -31.03 10.35
C ASN A 3 -15.84 -30.80 11.69
N ASP A 4 -14.53 -31.07 11.76
CA ASP A 4 -13.79 -30.76 12.99
C ASP A 4 -13.53 -29.25 13.05
N ASN A 5 -14.08 -28.60 14.08
CA ASN A 5 -13.75 -27.20 14.38
C ASN A 5 -12.32 -27.14 14.93
N LEU A 6 -11.37 -26.79 14.07
CA LEU A 6 -9.93 -26.81 14.37
C LEU A 6 -9.46 -25.60 15.19
N ILE A 7 -10.32 -24.60 15.44
CA ILE A 7 -9.95 -23.36 16.13
C ILE A 7 -11.03 -23.02 17.16
N SER A 8 -10.73 -23.24 18.44
CA SER A 8 -11.60 -22.89 19.57
C SER A 8 -10.83 -22.02 20.57
N VAL A 9 -10.50 -20.81 20.15
CA VAL A 9 -9.73 -19.85 20.97
C VAL A 9 -10.49 -18.53 21.05
N ALA A 10 -10.63 -18.00 22.26
CA ALA A 10 -11.07 -16.62 22.48
C ALA A 10 -9.85 -15.71 22.54
N VAL A 11 -9.89 -14.58 21.82
CA VAL A 11 -8.83 -13.58 21.92
C VAL A 11 -8.95 -12.90 23.29
N ALA A 12 -7.87 -12.94 24.07
CA ALA A 12 -7.85 -12.28 25.37
C ALA A 12 -8.12 -10.76 25.21
N PRO A 13 -8.88 -10.11 26.11
CA PRO A 13 -9.15 -8.67 26.03
C PRO A 13 -7.86 -7.83 25.93
N THR A 14 -6.82 -8.22 26.67
CA THR A 14 -5.51 -7.56 26.65
C THR A 14 -4.83 -7.63 25.29
N ALA A 15 -5.01 -8.72 24.53
CA ALA A 15 -4.49 -8.85 23.19
C ALA A 15 -5.26 -7.95 22.20
N MET A 16 -6.59 -7.82 22.36
CA MET A 16 -7.40 -6.90 21.56
C MET A 16 -7.00 -5.44 21.81
N ASP A 17 -6.77 -5.05 23.06
CA ASP A 17 -6.30 -3.71 23.42
C ASP A 17 -4.94 -3.41 22.79
N ALA A 18 -4.00 -4.36 22.85
CA ALA A 18 -2.68 -4.23 22.22
C ALA A 18 -2.78 -4.07 20.69
N ILE A 19 -3.66 -4.82 20.03
CA ILE A 19 -3.91 -4.69 18.58
C ILE A 19 -4.47 -3.30 18.27
N GLN A 20 -5.45 -2.83 19.05
CA GLN A 20 -6.06 -1.52 18.83
C GLN A 20 -5.05 -0.37 19.04
N GLN A 21 -4.15 -0.52 20.02
CA GLN A 21 -3.06 0.41 20.25
C GLN A 21 -2.06 0.42 19.09
N ALA A 22 -1.65 -0.76 18.58
CA ALA A 22 -0.77 -0.86 17.42
C ALA A 22 -1.36 -0.20 16.16
N ILE A 23 -2.65 -0.41 15.89
CA ILE A 23 -3.36 0.27 14.79
C ILE A 23 -3.32 1.80 14.97
N THR A 24 -3.53 2.29 16.18
CA THR A 24 -3.45 3.72 16.49
C THR A 24 -2.04 4.26 16.22
N THR A 25 -1.00 3.55 16.69
CA THR A 25 0.40 3.91 16.44
C THR A 25 0.71 3.99 14.93
N ILE A 26 0.26 3.02 14.14
CA ILE A 26 0.43 3.03 12.68
C ILE A 26 -0.20 4.29 12.07
N LYS A 27 -1.43 4.64 12.48
CA LYS A 27 -2.11 5.85 11.99
C LYS A 27 -1.38 7.14 12.36
N THR A 28 -0.79 7.20 13.55
CA THR A 28 0.00 8.37 13.99
C THR A 28 1.28 8.53 13.15
N HIS A 29 1.92 7.44 12.74
CA HIS A 29 3.12 7.49 11.90
C HIS A 29 2.82 7.72 10.40
N LEU A 30 1.59 7.44 9.96
CA LEU A 30 1.17 7.56 8.56
C LEU A 30 -0.03 8.52 8.40
N PRO A 31 0.06 9.77 8.91
CA PRO A 31 -1.08 10.70 8.95
C PRO A 31 -1.51 11.18 7.55
N PHE A 32 -0.67 11.00 6.54
CA PHE A 32 -0.91 11.39 5.16
C PHE A 32 -1.70 10.35 4.35
N LEU A 33 -1.95 9.15 4.89
CA LEU A 33 -2.70 8.13 4.17
C LEU A 33 -4.19 8.48 4.10
N LEU A 34 -4.71 8.59 2.89
CA LEU A 34 -6.11 8.90 2.64
C LEU A 34 -6.95 7.62 2.65
N LYS A 35 -8.06 7.67 3.38
CA LYS A 35 -9.07 6.60 3.34
C LYS A 35 -9.95 6.80 2.12
N LEU A 36 -9.71 6.01 1.08
CA LEU A 36 -10.59 5.96 -0.09
C LEU A 36 -11.97 5.38 0.28
N SER A 37 -13.02 6.05 -0.17
CA SER A 37 -14.40 5.58 -0.18
C SER A 37 -14.57 4.34 -1.08
N PRO A 38 -15.67 3.58 -0.95
CA PRO A 38 -15.93 2.44 -1.83
C PRO A 38 -15.95 2.81 -3.32
N ASP A 39 -16.46 3.98 -3.68
CA ASP A 39 -16.53 4.42 -5.08
C ASP A 39 -15.16 4.86 -5.61
N GLU A 40 -14.36 5.58 -4.81
CA GLU A 40 -12.98 5.90 -5.18
C GLU A 40 -12.14 4.65 -5.37
N LYS A 41 -12.33 3.60 -4.55
CA LYS A 41 -11.64 2.31 -4.73
C LYS A 41 -11.99 1.60 -6.03
N ARG A 42 -13.16 1.87 -6.62
CA ARG A 42 -13.55 1.33 -7.93
C ARG A 42 -12.88 2.10 -9.08
N ILE A 43 -12.64 3.39 -8.88
CA ILE A 43 -12.03 4.28 -9.88
C ILE A 43 -10.50 4.12 -9.88
N TYR A 44 -9.87 4.14 -8.70
CA TYR A 44 -8.43 4.03 -8.58
C TYR A 44 -7.97 2.58 -8.67
N ALA A 45 -7.26 2.26 -9.76
CA ALA A 45 -6.64 0.96 -9.92
C ALA A 45 -5.58 0.73 -8.83
N ARG A 46 -5.72 -0.35 -8.07
CA ARG A 46 -4.69 -0.77 -7.11
C ARG A 46 -3.53 -1.41 -7.88
N MET A 47 -2.31 -0.99 -7.59
CA MET A 47 -1.14 -1.68 -8.10
C MET A 47 -0.98 -3.04 -7.41
N GLY A 48 -1.13 -4.13 -8.16
CA GLY A 48 -0.80 -5.48 -7.74
C GLY A 48 0.56 -5.96 -8.30
N ASP A 49 0.86 -7.24 -8.11
CA ASP A 49 2.16 -7.87 -8.37
C ASP A 49 2.73 -7.64 -9.77
N LYS A 50 1.86 -7.55 -10.79
CA LYS A 50 2.28 -7.35 -12.19
C LYS A 50 2.37 -5.88 -12.58
N SER A 51 1.49 -5.04 -12.04
CA SER A 51 1.42 -3.62 -12.39
C SER A 51 2.49 -2.79 -11.67
N LEU A 52 2.86 -3.15 -10.44
CA LEU A 52 3.88 -2.40 -9.69
C LEU A 52 5.24 -2.44 -10.43
N PRO A 53 5.78 -3.60 -10.87
CA PRO A 53 7.02 -3.63 -11.66
C PRO A 53 6.91 -2.92 -13.00
N PHE A 54 5.72 -2.88 -13.62
CA PHE A 54 5.49 -2.16 -14.87
C PHE A 54 5.62 -0.64 -14.66
N VAL A 55 4.95 -0.10 -13.64
CA VAL A 55 5.02 1.33 -13.29
C VAL A 55 6.45 1.71 -12.88
N ASP A 56 7.17 0.81 -12.21
CA ASP A 56 8.56 1.05 -11.81
C ASP A 56 9.49 1.21 -13.02
N LYS A 57 9.31 0.35 -14.02
CA LYS A 57 10.03 0.48 -15.29
C LYS A 57 9.67 1.75 -16.03
N ALA A 58 8.40 2.15 -16.01
CA ALA A 58 7.95 3.40 -16.62
C ALA A 58 8.66 4.62 -15.99
N LEU A 59 8.84 4.62 -14.66
CA LEU A 59 9.65 5.64 -13.98
C LEU A 59 11.11 5.64 -14.48
N GLY A 60 11.74 4.47 -14.60
CA GLY A 60 13.10 4.37 -15.15
C GLY A 60 13.22 4.89 -16.59
N TYR A 61 12.21 4.65 -17.43
CA TYR A 61 12.16 5.24 -18.79
C TYR A 61 11.96 6.75 -18.76
N ALA A 62 11.14 7.28 -17.84
CA ALA A 62 10.93 8.71 -17.67
C ALA A 62 12.21 9.44 -17.20
N GLU A 63 12.99 8.83 -16.32
CA GLU A 63 14.29 9.37 -15.87
C GLU A 63 15.33 9.36 -16.99
N THR A 64 15.39 8.30 -17.80
CA THR A 64 16.39 8.13 -18.86
C THR A 64 16.04 8.84 -20.16
N ASN A 65 14.75 9.09 -20.43
CA ASN A 65 14.26 9.73 -21.65
C ASN A 65 13.36 10.95 -21.34
N PRO A 66 13.89 12.05 -20.79
CA PRO A 66 13.09 13.21 -20.39
C PRO A 66 12.28 13.84 -21.54
N HIS A 67 12.75 13.70 -22.78
CA HIS A 67 12.07 14.24 -23.98
C HIS A 67 10.77 13.50 -24.34
N LEU A 68 10.56 12.28 -23.84
CA LEU A 68 9.32 11.50 -24.01
C LEU A 68 8.33 11.75 -22.88
N VAL A 69 8.75 12.47 -21.83
CA VAL A 69 7.91 12.73 -20.65
C VAL A 69 6.93 13.85 -20.99
N PRO A 70 5.62 13.64 -20.79
CA PRO A 70 4.63 14.69 -20.97
C PRO A 70 4.96 15.91 -20.09
N PRO A 71 4.80 17.16 -20.58
CA PRO A 71 5.21 18.36 -19.83
C PRO A 71 4.53 18.55 -18.47
N TYR A 72 3.37 17.93 -18.27
CA TYR A 72 2.61 17.99 -17.01
C TYR A 72 3.06 16.96 -15.97
N LEU A 73 3.91 15.99 -16.33
CA LEU A 73 4.34 14.94 -15.43
C LEU A 73 5.62 15.36 -14.69
N GLN A 74 5.53 15.51 -13.37
CA GLN A 74 6.68 15.81 -12.52
C GLN A 74 7.38 14.51 -12.12
N VAL A 75 8.44 14.14 -12.85
CA VAL A 75 9.19 12.88 -12.64
C VAL A 75 9.75 12.76 -11.22
N MET A 76 10.22 13.87 -10.65
CA MET A 76 10.74 13.88 -9.28
C MET A 76 9.68 13.54 -8.24
N GLU A 77 8.44 13.97 -8.44
CA GLU A 77 7.34 13.64 -7.53
C GLU A 77 6.89 12.20 -7.73
N PHE A 78 6.78 11.76 -8.99
CA PHE A 78 6.49 10.37 -9.32
C PHE A 78 7.50 9.40 -8.68
N LYS A 79 8.78 9.76 -8.64
CA LYS A 79 9.81 8.98 -7.96
C LYS A 79 9.54 8.81 -6.47
N LYS A 80 9.23 9.91 -5.77
CA LYS A 80 8.93 9.86 -4.32
C LYS A 80 7.69 9.00 -4.03
N ASP A 81 6.65 9.15 -4.83
CA ASP A 81 5.43 8.35 -4.70
C ASP A 81 5.73 6.85 -4.86
N MET A 82 6.58 6.51 -5.83
CA MET A 82 6.96 5.13 -6.07
C MET A 82 7.82 4.55 -4.95
N GLU A 83 8.73 5.33 -4.38
CA GLU A 83 9.52 4.93 -3.19
C GLU A 83 8.64 4.68 -1.96
N LEU A 84 7.63 5.53 -1.74
CA LEU A 84 6.63 5.34 -0.69
C LEU A 84 5.85 4.03 -0.89
N VAL A 85 5.37 3.78 -2.11
CA VAL A 85 4.64 2.54 -2.45
C VAL A 85 5.50 1.30 -2.19
N LYS A 86 6.76 1.30 -2.61
CA LYS A 86 7.70 0.20 -2.37
C LYS A 86 7.90 -0.05 -0.87
N SER A 87 8.06 1.01 -0.09
CA SER A 87 8.25 0.94 1.35
C SER A 87 7.05 0.34 2.07
N LEU A 88 5.82 0.75 1.71
CA LEU A 88 4.58 0.26 2.30
C LEU A 88 4.20 -1.16 1.86
N THR A 89 4.57 -1.55 0.63
CA THR A 89 4.28 -2.90 0.12
C THR A 89 5.18 -3.96 0.79
N ARG A 90 6.43 -3.60 1.08
CA ARG A 90 7.36 -4.48 1.82
C ARG A 90 6.86 -4.76 3.24
N SER A 91 6.31 -3.75 3.94
CA SER A 91 5.85 -3.91 5.31
C SER A 91 4.53 -4.67 5.44
N SER A 92 3.69 -4.70 4.41
CA SER A 92 2.43 -5.48 4.40
C SER A 92 2.60 -6.96 4.05
N SER A 93 3.81 -7.39 3.69
CA SER A 93 4.11 -8.79 3.32
C SER A 93 4.67 -9.63 4.49
N LEU A 94 4.59 -9.09 5.72
CA LEU A 94 4.83 -9.78 7.00
C LEU A 94 3.47 -10.05 7.68
#